data_AF-H4F2P8-F1
#
_entry.id   AF-H4F2P8-F1
#
_cell.length_a   1.000
_cell.length_b   1.000
_cell.length_c   1.000
_cell.angle_alpha   90.00
_cell.angle_beta   90.00
_cell.angle_gamma   90.00
#
_symmetry.space_group_name_H-M   'P 1'
#
loop_
_entity.id
_entity.type
_entity.pdbx_description
1 polymer ?
#
loop_
_entity_poly.entity_id
_entity_poly.type
_entity_poly.pdbx_seq_one_letter_code
_entity_poly.pdbx_strand_id
1 'polypeptide(L)' 'MAADIVNLRQFRKAKARTEKDATAEQNRISFGRTKAEKSLTRSLNEKASKTHEQGRLEDTKGE' A
#
# COMPACT_ATOMS: atom_id res chain seq x y z
N MET A 1 -32.72 15.54 34.35
CA MET A 1 -32.33 14.77 33.16
C MET A 1 -31.19 15.50 32.49
N ALA A 2 -29.98 14.92 32.51
CA ALA A 2 -28.82 15.52 31.84
C ALA A 2 -28.96 15.30 30.34
N ALA A 3 -28.81 16.35 29.53
CA ALA A 3 -28.75 16.22 28.09
C ALA A 3 -27.44 15.50 27.72
N ASP A 4 -27.51 14.43 26.94
CA ASP A 4 -26.34 13.73 26.43
C ASP A 4 -25.54 14.65 25.50
N ILE A 5 -24.43 15.19 26.01
CA ILE A 5 -23.52 16.05 25.24
C ILE A 5 -22.73 15.14 24.29
N VAL A 6 -23.21 14.99 23.06
CA VAL A 6 -22.53 14.22 22.02
C VAL A 6 -21.37 15.03 21.41
N ASN A 7 -20.16 14.47 21.46
CA ASN A 7 -19.00 15.11 20.86
C ASN A 7 -19.00 14.89 19.33
N LEU A 8 -19.46 15.91 18.59
CA LEU A 8 -19.54 15.88 17.13
C LEU A 8 -18.18 15.67 16.45
N ARG A 9 -17.06 16.10 17.07
CA ARG A 9 -15.71 15.86 16.53
C ARG A 9 -15.37 14.37 16.53
N GLN A 10 -15.67 13.68 17.62
CA GLN A 10 -15.44 12.24 17.73
C GLN A 10 -16.34 11.47 16.76
N PHE A 11 -17.60 11.86 16.63
CA PHE A 11 -18.53 11.27 15.66
C PHE A 11 -18.03 11.43 14.22
N ARG A 12 -17.63 12.64 13.81
CA ARG A 12 -17.05 12.87 12.47
C ARG A 12 -15.79 12.06 12.24
N LYS A 13 -14.93 11.94 13.26
CA LYS A 13 -13.70 11.13 13.20
C LYS A 13 -14.02 9.64 13.03
N ALA A 14 -15.01 9.13 13.74
CA ALA A 14 -15.46 7.74 13.59
C ALA A 14 -15.99 7.49 12.18
N LYS A 15 -16.88 8.36 11.67
CA LYS A 15 -17.40 8.27 10.30
C LYS A 15 -16.29 8.29 9.23
N ALA A 16 -15.31 9.20 9.38
CA ALA A 16 -14.18 9.26 8.46
C ALA A 16 -13.29 8.01 8.50
N ARG A 17 -13.21 7.32 9.65
CA ARG A 17 -12.48 6.04 9.76
C ARG A 17 -13.24 4.92 9.07
N THR A 18 -14.55 4.80 9.31
CA THR A 18 -15.37 3.76 8.68
C THR A 18 -15.42 3.90 7.16
N GLU A 19 -15.48 5.11 6.64
CA GLU A 19 -15.42 5.37 5.18
C GLU A 19 -14.07 4.95 4.58
N LYS A 20 -12.97 5.21 5.29
CA LYS A 20 -11.63 4.77 4.88
C LYS A 20 -11.50 3.25 4.89
N ASP A 21 -12.08 2.58 5.88
CA ASP A 21 -12.04 1.13 5.97
C ASP A 21 -12.88 0.48 4.85
N ALA A 22 -14.06 1.04 4.54
CA ALA A 22 -14.90 0.57 3.43
C ALA A 22 -14.21 0.75 2.06
N THR A 23 -13.58 1.90 1.83
CA THR A 23 -12.80 2.11 0.60
C THR A 23 -11.57 1.20 0.54
N ALA A 24 -10.90 0.92 1.66
CA ALA A 24 -9.82 -0.03 1.72
C ALA A 24 -10.29 -1.45 1.36
N GLU A 25 -11.46 -1.87 1.85
CA GLU A 25 -12.05 -3.16 1.51
C GLU A 25 -12.43 -3.24 0.03
N GLN A 26 -13.08 -2.21 -0.51
CA GLN A 26 -13.37 -2.13 -1.95
C GLN A 26 -12.09 -2.21 -2.79
N ASN A 27 -11.01 -1.55 -2.35
CA ASN A 27 -9.72 -1.61 -3.04
C ASN A 27 -9.08 -3.01 -2.97
N ARG A 28 -9.28 -3.76 -1.87
CA ARG A 28 -8.84 -5.18 -1.78
C ARG A 28 -9.59 -6.04 -2.79
N ILE A 29 -10.90 -5.84 -2.91
CA ILE A 29 -11.74 -6.58 -3.88
C ILE A 29 -11.37 -6.19 -5.32
N SER A 30 -11.34 -4.89 -5.64
CA SER A 30 -11.16 -4.40 -7.01
C SER A 30 -9.75 -4.63 -7.54
N PHE A 31 -8.72 -4.46 -6.72
CA PHE A 31 -7.33 -4.55 -7.18
C PHE A 31 -6.63 -5.84 -6.75
N GLY A 32 -7.24 -6.66 -5.90
CA GLY A 32 -6.77 -7.98 -5.49
C GLY A 32 -5.45 -8.00 -4.71
N ARG A 33 -4.81 -6.84 -4.48
CA ARG A 33 -3.53 -6.72 -3.78
C ARG A 33 -3.52 -5.54 -2.83
N THR A 34 -3.09 -5.78 -1.60
CA THR A 34 -2.92 -4.74 -0.59
C THR A 34 -1.70 -3.87 -0.89
N LYS A 35 -1.62 -2.68 -0.27
CA LYS A 35 -0.44 -1.80 -0.39
C LYS A 35 0.84 -2.51 0.11
N ALA A 36 0.73 -3.32 1.16
CA ALA A 36 1.84 -4.07 1.73
C ALA A 36 2.39 -5.10 0.75
N GLU A 37 1.50 -5.88 0.12
CA GLU A 37 1.88 -6.86 -0.91
C GLU A 37 2.53 -6.19 -2.13
N LYS A 38 1.94 -5.09 -2.63
CA LYS A 38 2.52 -4.32 -3.73
C LYS A 38 3.93 -3.82 -3.39
N SER A 39 4.13 -3.32 -2.17
CA SER A 39 5.44 -2.88 -1.71
C SER A 39 6.44 -4.03 -1.63
N LEU A 40 6.02 -5.18 -1.09
CA LEU A 40 6.87 -6.36 -0.98
C LEU A 40 7.30 -6.86 -2.36
N THR A 41 6.35 -7.03 -3.29
CA THR A 41 6.66 -7.44 -4.67
C THR A 41 7.61 -6.45 -5.33
N ARG A 42 7.40 -5.14 -5.16
CA ARG A 42 8.31 -4.12 -5.69
C ARG A 42 9.72 -4.28 -5.13
N SER A 43 9.87 -4.41 -3.82
CA SER A 43 11.18 -4.59 -3.19
C SER A 43 11.88 -5.88 -3.62
N LEU A 44 11.14 -6.97 -3.81
CA LEU A 44 11.67 -8.23 -4.33
C LEU A 44 12.16 -8.08 -5.78
N ASN A 45 11.37 -7.41 -6.63
CA ASN A 45 11.75 -7.16 -8.02
C ASN A 45 12.96 -6.24 -8.12
N GLU A 46 13.04 -5.19 -7.30
CA GLU A 46 14.20 -4.29 -7.22
C GLU A 46 15.45 -5.03 -6.73
N LYS A 47 15.32 -5.98 -5.80
CA LYS A 47 16.44 -6.83 -5.37
C LYS A 47 16.88 -7.75 -6.52
N ALA A 48 15.94 -8.40 -7.19
CA ALA A 48 16.23 -9.28 -8.31
C ALA A 48 16.95 -8.51 -9.44
N SER A 49 16.45 -7.34 -9.83
CA SER A 49 17.09 -6.52 -10.86
C SER A 49 18.51 -6.10 -10.48
N LYS A 50 18.73 -5.69 -9.22
CA LYS A 50 20.08 -5.38 -8.72
C LYS A 50 21.01 -6.59 -8.76
N THR A 51 20.53 -7.77 -8.39
CA THR A 51 21.33 -9.00 -8.46
C THR A 51 21.66 -9.36 -9.91
N HIS A 52 20.72 -9.21 -10.84
CA HIS A 52 20.98 -9.43 -12.27
C HIS A 52 22.01 -8.45 -12.82
N GLU A 53 21.92 -7.17 -12.43
CA GLU A 53 22.86 -6.14 -12.85
C GLU A 53 24.27 -6.40 -12.29
N GLN A 54 24.38 -6.80 -11.02
CA GLN A 54 25.68 -7.13 -10.41
C GLN A 54 26.37 -8.32 -11.08
N GLY A 55 25.61 -9.30 -11.55
CA GLY A 55 26.13 -10.46 -12.27
C GLY A 55 26.29 -10.24 -13.78
N ARG A 56 25.97 -9.05 -14.28
CA ARG A 56 26.05 -8.72 -15.70
C ARG A 56 27.53 -8.55 -16.09
N LEU A 57 28.01 -9.49 -16.89
CA LEU A 57 29.25 -9.31 -17.65
C LEU A 57 28.87 -8.50 -18.88
N GLU A 58 29.37 -7.27 -18.97
CA GLU A 58 29.30 -6.51 -20.23
C GLU A 58 30.13 -7.27 -21.26
N ASP A 59 29.48 -7.76 -22.32
CA ASP A 59 30.18 -8.38 -23.44
C ASP A 59 30.90 -7.25 -24.18
N THR A 60 32.19 -7.04 -23.86
CA THR A 60 33.08 -6.19 -24.65
C THR A 60 33.38 -6.89 -25.96
N LYS A 61 32.38 -7.01 -26.84
CA LYS A 61 32.61 -7.23 -28.28
C LYS A 61 32.46 -5.90 -28.99
N GLY A 62 33.60 -5.25 -29.13
CA GLY A 62 33.78 -4.00 -29.86
C GLY A 62 35.25 -3.65 -29.92
N GLU A 63 36.06 -4.56 -30.46
CA GLU A 63 37.22 -4.18 -31.27
C GLU A 63 36.73 -3.62 -32.61
#